data_AF-A0AAX1EYU4-F1
#
_entry.id   AF-A0AAX1EYU4-F1
#
_cell.length_a   1.000
_cell.length_b   1.000
_cell.length_c   1.000
_cell.angle_alpha   90.00
_cell.angle_beta   90.00
_cell.angle_gamma   90.00
#
_symmetry.space_group_name_H-M   'P 1'
#
loop_
_entity.id
_entity.type
_entity.pdbx_description
1 polymer ?
#
loop_
_entity_poly.entity_id
_entity_poly.type
_entity_poly.pdbx_seq_one_letter_code
_entity_poly.pdbx_strand_id
1 'polypeptide(L)'
;MKKIIFICLFCFSTLSFAELGSSIFSFDGQDFIRTDTTLIDENGNPAINTKMDRNYPGYKALLKKKSYNGRLMLFGKLVDSRVAPLTDKDGKLIGALAVFKDAD
;
A
#
# COMPACT_ATOMS: atom_id res chain seq x y z
N MET A 1 11.59 -53.51 1.68
CA MET A 1 10.51 -52.82 0.93
C MET A 1 9.55 -52.15 1.90
N LYS A 2 9.73 -50.86 2.19
CA LYS A 2 8.72 -49.97 2.79
C LYS A 2 9.05 -48.58 2.25
N LYS A 3 8.25 -48.10 1.30
CA LYS A 3 8.41 -46.79 0.67
C LYS A 3 8.03 -45.72 1.70
N ILE A 4 9.04 -45.10 2.29
CA ILE A 4 8.86 -43.91 3.12
C ILE A 4 8.66 -42.75 2.15
N ILE A 5 7.40 -42.40 1.91
CA ILE A 5 7.02 -41.15 1.26
C ILE A 5 7.16 -40.09 2.34
N PHE A 6 8.34 -39.47 2.41
CA PHE A 6 8.55 -38.24 3.15
C PHE A 6 7.92 -37.12 2.31
N ILE A 7 6.60 -36.94 2.47
CA ILE A 7 5.94 -35.71 2.05
C ILE A 7 6.64 -34.61 2.83
N CYS A 8 7.47 -33.85 2.10
CA CYS A 8 7.96 -32.56 2.53
C CYS A 8 6.70 -31.71 2.73
N LEU A 9 6.22 -31.71 3.96
CA LEU A 9 5.17 -30.82 4.43
C LEU A 9 5.73 -29.42 4.18
N PHE A 10 5.26 -28.80 3.11
CA PHE A 10 5.42 -27.39 2.80
C PHE A 10 4.89 -26.60 3.99
N CYS A 11 5.68 -26.52 5.05
CA CYS A 11 5.56 -25.48 6.05
C CYS A 11 6.27 -24.27 5.44
N PHE A 12 5.71 -23.76 4.33
CA PHE A 12 5.71 -22.33 4.08
C PHE A 12 4.84 -21.73 5.18
N SER A 13 5.34 -21.77 6.42
CA SER A 13 5.07 -20.71 7.34
C SER A 13 5.54 -19.48 6.57
N THR A 14 4.57 -18.68 6.15
CA THR A 14 4.80 -17.35 5.62
C THR A 14 5.48 -16.60 6.76
N LEU A 15 6.81 -16.75 6.86
CA LEU A 15 7.64 -15.79 7.55
C LEU A 15 7.23 -14.47 6.90
N SER A 16 6.50 -13.68 7.68
CA SER A 16 6.14 -12.32 7.37
C SER A 16 7.45 -11.58 7.14
N PHE A 17 7.92 -11.56 5.89
CA PHE A 17 9.09 -10.81 5.47
C PHE A 17 8.64 -9.35 5.52
N ALA A 18 8.78 -8.68 6.67
CA ALA A 18 8.53 -7.25 6.89
C ALA A 18 7.93 -6.57 5.65
N GLU A 19 6.60 -6.61 5.51
CA GLU A 19 5.95 -6.69 4.19
C GLU A 19 5.93 -5.30 3.55
N LEU A 20 7.08 -4.89 3.01
CA LEU A 20 7.25 -3.63 2.31
C LEU A 20 6.28 -3.63 1.13
N GLY A 21 5.33 -2.70 1.16
CA GLY A 21 4.36 -2.53 0.12
C GLY A 21 4.43 -1.17 -0.55
N SER A 22 3.79 -1.09 -1.71
CA SER A 22 3.67 0.15 -2.45
C SER A 22 2.31 0.27 -3.14
N SER A 23 1.91 1.51 -3.39
CA SER A 23 0.74 1.83 -4.19
C SER A 23 0.98 3.07 -5.05
N ILE A 24 0.39 3.08 -6.23
CA ILE A 24 0.27 4.25 -7.09
C ILE A 24 -1.19 4.70 -7.06
N PHE A 25 -1.39 6.01 -6.94
CA PHE A 25 -2.70 6.64 -6.99
C PHE A 25 -2.76 7.61 -8.16
N SER A 26 -3.86 7.61 -8.90
CA SER A 26 -4.27 8.73 -9.75
C SER A 26 -5.08 9.74 -8.94
N PHE A 27 -5.04 11.01 -9.32
CA PHE A 27 -5.88 12.06 -8.73
C PHE A 27 -6.88 12.57 -9.77
N ASP A 28 -8.17 12.35 -9.52
CA ASP A 28 -9.25 12.73 -10.46
C ASP A 28 -9.67 14.22 -10.33
N GLY A 29 -9.00 14.98 -9.46
CA GLY A 29 -9.35 16.35 -9.09
C GLY A 29 -10.08 16.44 -7.75
N GLN A 30 -10.57 15.32 -7.22
CA GLN A 30 -11.29 15.24 -5.97
C GLN A 30 -10.76 14.13 -5.05
N ASP A 31 -10.44 12.94 -5.58
CA ASP A 31 -10.00 11.78 -4.81
C ASP A 31 -8.71 11.19 -5.39
N PHE A 32 -7.92 10.58 -4.50
CA PHE A 32 -6.82 9.70 -4.90
C PHE A 32 -7.36 8.28 -5.06
N ILE A 33 -7.36 7.76 -6.28
CA ILE A 33 -7.83 6.42 -6.63
C ILE A 33 -6.62 5.52 -6.82
N ARG A 34 -6.58 4.38 -6.11
CA ARG A 34 -5.47 3.43 -6.21
C ARG A 34 -5.53 2.69 -7.55
N THR A 35 -4.54 2.90 -8.41
CA THR A 35 -4.47 2.25 -9.73
C THR A 35 -3.67 0.96 -9.67
N ASP A 36 -2.57 0.96 -8.92
CA ASP A 36 -1.62 -0.15 -8.83
C ASP A 36 -1.19 -0.33 -7.39
N THR A 37 -1.02 -1.57 -6.95
CA THR A 37 -0.70 -1.85 -5.56
C THR A 37 -0.14 -3.25 -5.34
N THR A 38 0.73 -3.37 -4.35
CA THR A 38 1.09 -4.66 -3.75
C THR A 38 0.19 -5.00 -2.55
N LEU A 39 -0.59 -4.03 -2.06
CA LEU A 39 -1.51 -4.21 -0.93
C LEU A 39 -2.67 -5.14 -1.30
N ILE A 40 -2.83 -6.18 -0.50
CA ILE A 40 -3.93 -7.13 -0.56
C ILE A 40 -5.00 -6.73 0.46
N ASP A 41 -6.27 -6.79 0.06
CA ASP A 41 -7.41 -6.55 0.93
C ASP A 41 -7.73 -7.77 1.82
N GLU A 42 -8.72 -7.63 2.68
CA GLU A 42 -9.15 -8.68 3.61
C GLU A 42 -9.70 -9.94 2.91
N ASN A 43 -10.07 -9.83 1.63
CA ASN A 43 -10.59 -10.92 0.81
C ASN A 43 -9.51 -11.61 -0.05
N GLY A 44 -8.25 -11.18 0.07
CA GLY A 44 -7.14 -11.73 -0.73
C GLY A 44 -6.99 -11.12 -2.12
N ASN A 45 -7.69 -10.02 -2.44
CA ASN A 45 -7.60 -9.36 -3.74
C ASN A 45 -6.67 -8.14 -3.69
N PRO A 46 -6.01 -7.76 -4.80
CA PRO A 46 -5.33 -6.48 -4.88
C PRO A 46 -6.31 -5.33 -4.62
N ALA A 47 -5.96 -4.41 -3.73
CA ALA A 47 -6.84 -3.34 -3.29
C ALA A 47 -6.95 -2.16 -4.30
N ILE A 48 -7.06 -2.48 -5.59
CA ILE A 48 -7.21 -1.55 -6.73
C ILE A 48 -8.59 -0.89 -6.68
N ASN A 49 -8.73 0.31 -7.26
CA ASN A 49 -9.96 1.11 -7.31
C ASN A 49 -10.50 1.54 -5.94
N THR A 50 -9.68 1.44 -4.89
CA THR A 50 -9.99 1.99 -3.58
C THR A 50 -9.54 3.44 -3.46
N LYS A 51 -10.23 4.22 -2.63
CA LYS A 51 -9.88 5.63 -2.37
C LYS A 51 -8.90 5.74 -1.21
N MET A 52 -7.96 6.68 -1.28
CA MET A 52 -7.21 7.09 -0.10
C MET A 52 -8.15 7.77 0.90
N ASP A 53 -8.08 7.39 2.17
CA ASP A 53 -8.87 8.02 3.23
C ASP A 53 -8.56 9.52 3.33
N ARG A 54 -9.59 10.36 3.26
CA ARG A 54 -9.48 11.83 3.35
C ARG A 54 -9.09 12.31 4.74
N ASN A 55 -9.32 11.49 5.76
CA ASN A 55 -8.91 11.78 7.14
C ASN A 55 -7.43 11.53 7.38
N TYR A 56 -6.75 10.78 6.50
CA TYR A 56 -5.31 10.57 6.59
C TYR A 56 -4.55 11.90 6.43
N PRO A 57 -3.67 12.30 7.37
CA PRO A 57 -2.94 13.57 7.25
C PRO A 57 -2.10 13.69 5.97
N GLY A 58 -1.63 12.55 5.44
CA GLY A 58 -0.94 12.50 4.15
C GLY A 58 -1.78 13.00 2.98
N TYR A 59 -3.11 12.78 3.00
CA TYR A 59 -4.01 13.29 1.96
C TYR A 59 -3.93 14.82 1.85
N LYS A 60 -4.02 15.53 3.00
CA LYS A 60 -3.93 17.00 3.05
C LYS A 60 -2.54 17.52 2.65
N ALA A 61 -1.49 16.76 2.95
CA ALA A 61 -0.13 17.11 2.53
C ALA A 61 0.03 16.99 1.01
N LEU A 62 -0.48 15.91 0.41
CA LEU A 62 -0.43 15.67 -1.03
C LEU A 62 -1.19 16.73 -1.83
N LEU A 63 -2.35 17.18 -1.35
CA LEU A 63 -3.08 18.31 -1.95
C LEU A 63 -2.26 19.61 -1.98
N LYS A 64 -1.37 19.80 -1.00
CA LYS A 64 -0.42 20.92 -0.94
C LYS A 64 0.89 20.63 -1.70
N LYS A 65 0.94 19.54 -2.46
CA LYS A 65 2.12 19.04 -3.19
C LYS A 65 3.33 18.83 -2.26
N LYS A 66 3.08 18.30 -1.06
CA LYS A 66 4.11 17.96 -0.07
C LYS A 66 4.08 16.47 0.25
N SER A 67 5.25 15.89 0.45
CA SER A 67 5.38 14.53 0.98
C SER A 67 4.98 14.48 2.45
N TYR A 68 4.58 13.30 2.91
CA TYR A 68 4.22 13.05 4.30
C TYR A 68 4.68 11.67 4.74
N ASN A 69 5.12 11.58 5.99
CA ASN A 69 5.47 10.34 6.66
C ASN A 69 4.61 10.22 7.92
N GLY A 70 3.99 9.06 8.13
CA GLY A 70 3.17 8.83 9.30
C GLY A 70 2.64 7.41 9.36
N ARG A 71 1.92 7.12 10.43
CA ARG A 71 1.37 5.79 10.69
C ARG A 71 -0.13 5.78 10.43
N LEU A 72 -0.64 4.68 9.89
CA LEU A 72 -2.07 4.48 9.65
C LEU A 72 -2.43 2.99 9.69
N MET A 73 -3.72 2.72 9.85
CA MET A 73 -4.29 1.38 9.68
C MET A 73 -4.62 1.14 8.21
N LEU A 74 -4.09 0.06 7.62
CA LEU A 74 -4.45 -0.45 6.30
C LEU A 74 -4.95 -1.89 6.45
N PHE A 75 -6.22 -2.13 6.15
CA PHE A 75 -6.84 -3.46 6.18
C PHE A 75 -6.50 -4.28 7.44
N GLY A 76 -6.69 -3.65 8.61
CA GLY A 76 -6.40 -4.27 9.91
C GLY A 76 -4.94 -4.30 10.33
N LYS A 77 -3.99 -3.87 9.49
CA LYS A 77 -2.55 -3.78 9.81
C LYS A 77 -2.12 -2.35 10.11
N LEU A 78 -1.35 -2.17 11.17
CA LEU A 78 -0.70 -0.89 11.48
C LEU A 78 0.59 -0.76 10.66
N VAL A 79 0.72 0.28 9.85
CA VAL A 79 1.87 0.47 8.95
C VAL A 79 2.50 1.84 9.10
N ASP A 80 3.82 1.91 8.96
CA ASP A 80 4.53 3.17 8.72
C ASP A 80 4.49 3.46 7.23
N SER A 81 3.87 4.58 6.84
CA SER A 81 3.68 5.00 5.47
C SER A 81 4.49 6.26 5.14
N ARG A 82 4.99 6.29 3.91
CA ARG A 82 5.56 7.48 3.27
C ARG A 82 4.82 7.71 1.97
N VAL A 83 4.37 8.94 1.75
CA VAL A 83 3.66 9.34 0.54
C VAL A 83 4.31 10.55 -0.10
N ALA A 84 4.34 10.58 -1.43
CA ALA A 84 4.86 11.69 -2.21
C ALA A 84 3.89 12.05 -3.34
N PRO A 85 3.71 13.34 -3.67
CA PRO A 85 2.83 13.77 -4.75
C PRO A 85 3.45 13.43 -6.10
N LEU A 86 2.62 13.04 -7.06
CA LEU A 86 2.98 12.99 -8.48
C LEU A 86 2.42 14.24 -9.15
N THR A 87 3.28 14.96 -9.86
CA THR A 87 2.90 16.15 -10.63
C THR A 87 3.31 16.01 -12.09
N ASP A 88 2.54 16.60 -12.98
CA ASP A 88 2.93 16.72 -14.39
C ASP A 88 3.99 17.82 -14.61
N LYS A 89 4.36 18.03 -15.87
CA LYS A 89 5.33 19.05 -16.30
C LYS A 89 4.95 20.49 -15.94
N ASP A 90 3.66 20.77 -15.76
CA ASP A 90 3.13 22.09 -15.42
C ASP A 90 2.94 22.23 -13.89
N GLY A 91 3.37 21.22 -13.12
CA GLY A 91 3.24 21.16 -11.69
C GLY A 91 1.82 20.85 -11.21
N LYS A 92 0.91 20.43 -12.09
CA LYS A 92 -0.45 20.01 -11.69
C LYS A 92 -0.36 18.68 -10.95
N LEU A 93 -1.10 18.55 -9.84
CA LEU A 93 -1.20 17.30 -9.10
C LEU A 93 -1.98 16.27 -9.94
N ILE A 94 -1.37 15.13 -10.22
CA ILE A 94 -1.95 14.04 -11.03
C ILE A 94 -2.08 12.72 -10.26
N GLY A 95 -1.49 12.62 -9.07
CA GLY A 95 -1.50 11.39 -8.32
C GLY A 95 -0.59 11.41 -7.08
N ALA A 96 -0.29 10.22 -6.57
CA ALA A 96 0.65 10.03 -5.48
C ALA A 96 1.32 8.66 -5.54
N LEU A 97 2.53 8.58 -5.01
CA LEU A 97 3.23 7.34 -4.68
C LEU A 97 3.12 7.11 -3.18
N ALA A 98 2.84 5.88 -2.79
CA ALA A 98 2.90 5.43 -1.42
C ALA A 98 3.84 4.24 -1.30
N VAL A 99 4.68 4.26 -0.27
CA VAL A 99 5.38 3.08 0.22
C VAL A 99 5.04 2.91 1.69
N PHE A 100 4.91 1.68 2.15
CA PHE A 100 4.57 1.38 3.53
C PHE A 100 5.26 0.10 3.96
N LYS A 101 5.52 -0.01 5.25
CA LYS A 101 6.03 -1.24 5.88
C LYS A 101 5.24 -1.47 7.16
N ASP A 102 5.24 -2.71 7.63
CA ASP A 102 4.72 -3.01 8.96
C ASP A 102 5.38 -2.11 10.03
N ALA A 103 4.57 -1.66 10.98
CA ALA A 103 4.98 -0.76 12.05
C ALA A 103 5.65 -1.47 13.23
N ASP A 104 5.60 -2.80 13.24
CA ASP A 104 6.02 -3.71 14.31
C ASP A 104 7.30 -4.48 13.94
#